data_AF-M9ZAX9-F1
#
_entry.id   AF-M9ZAX9-F1
#
_cell.length_a   1.000
_cell.length_b   1.000
_cell.length_c   1.000
_cell.angle_alpha   90.00
_cell.angle_beta   90.00
_cell.angle_gamma   90.00
#
_symmetry.space_group_name_H-M   'P 1'
#
loop_
_entity.id
_entity.type
_entity.pdbx_description
1 polymer ?
#
loop_
_entity_poly.entity_id
_entity_poly.type
_entity_poly.pdbx_seq_one_letter_code
_entity_poly.pdbx_strand_id
1 'polypeptide(L)'
;SIEQLFYSVENKLGQRFVFRALGYITMAKAGLTEVELEDILSLDNIVLGDVIVATYLKNPLRISYDLVARLKEELDGYLVERQVRNVTLMVWANRHLHLIAQKLYLSNEEDVHQMHSLLAEYFLGAWSGGRKKIFTYDNNHFTSLNIS
;
A
#
# COMPACT_ATOMS: atom_id res chain seq x y z
N SER A 1 8.12 0.43 -22.54
CA SER A 1 9.06 -0.20 -21.60
C SER A 1 8.33 -0.58 -20.31
N ILE A 2 8.98 -1.27 -19.35
CA ILE A 2 8.35 -1.62 -18.06
C ILE A 2 7.97 -0.35 -17.28
N GLU A 3 8.79 0.70 -17.34
CA GLU A 3 8.53 1.98 -16.69
C GLU A 3 7.26 2.65 -17.25
N GLN A 4 7.06 2.59 -18.58
CA GLN A 4 5.85 3.12 -19.20
C GLN A 4 4.60 2.32 -18.82
N LEU A 5 4.73 1.01 -18.63
CA LEU A 5 3.64 0.16 -18.14
C LEU A 5 3.25 0.57 -16.72
N PHE A 6 4.20 0.68 -15.81
CA PHE A 6 3.96 1.14 -14.45
C PHE A 6 3.34 2.55 -14.40
N TYR A 7 3.85 3.48 -15.20
CA TYR A 7 3.24 4.81 -15.34
C TYR A 7 1.80 4.75 -15.87
N SER A 8 1.49 3.83 -16.79
CA SER A 8 0.12 3.62 -17.27
C SER A 8 -0.81 3.12 -16.16
N VAL A 9 -0.33 2.20 -15.31
CA VAL A 9 -1.10 1.69 -14.16
C VAL A 9 -1.34 2.80 -13.12
N GLU A 10 -0.33 3.62 -12.84
CA GLU A 10 -0.46 4.81 -11.97
C GLU A 10 -1.53 5.77 -12.46
N ASN A 11 -1.54 6.10 -13.76
CA ASN A 11 -2.55 6.98 -14.34
C ASN A 11 -3.97 6.39 -14.28
N LYS A 12 -4.09 5.06 -14.33
CA LYS A 12 -5.37 4.37 -14.36
C LYS A 12 -5.98 4.17 -12.97
N LEU A 13 -5.16 3.81 -11.98
CA LEU A 13 -5.61 3.43 -10.64
C LEU A 13 -5.37 4.52 -9.58
N GLY A 14 -4.63 5.56 -9.90
CA GLY A 14 -4.26 6.64 -9.00
C GLY A 14 -2.80 6.58 -8.60
N GLN A 15 -2.06 7.65 -8.89
CA GLN A 15 -0.61 7.68 -8.78
C GLN A 15 -0.12 7.39 -7.36
N ARG A 16 -0.65 8.05 -6.32
CA ARG A 16 -0.19 7.83 -4.94
C ARG A 16 -0.51 6.43 -4.43
N PHE A 17 -1.68 5.90 -4.77
CA PHE A 17 -2.07 4.53 -4.43
C PHE A 17 -1.08 3.53 -5.03
N VAL A 18 -0.83 3.60 -6.35
CA VAL A 18 0.08 2.67 -7.03
C VAL A 18 1.51 2.85 -6.54
N PHE A 19 1.97 4.09 -6.40
CA PHE A 19 3.32 4.39 -5.90
C PHE A 19 3.60 3.73 -4.55
N ARG A 20 2.68 3.91 -3.58
CA ARG A 20 2.83 3.34 -2.24
C ARG A 20 2.66 1.82 -2.25
N ALA A 21 1.67 1.29 -2.99
CA ALA A 21 1.45 -0.15 -3.09
C ALA A 21 2.67 -0.90 -3.67
N LEU A 22 3.22 -0.41 -4.78
CA LEU A 22 4.40 -0.99 -5.40
C LEU A 22 5.67 -0.77 -4.56
N GLY A 23 5.74 0.35 -3.81
CA GLY A 23 6.76 0.57 -2.79
C GLY A 23 6.74 -0.52 -1.72
N TYR A 24 5.58 -0.78 -1.09
CA TYR A 24 5.41 -1.80 -0.05
C TYR A 24 5.74 -3.21 -0.56
N ILE A 25 5.21 -3.61 -1.73
CA ILE A 25 5.53 -4.91 -2.34
C ILE A 25 7.03 -5.05 -2.59
N THR A 26 7.70 -3.98 -3.02
CA THR A 26 9.14 -3.98 -3.29
C THR A 26 9.97 -4.06 -2.01
N MET A 27 9.54 -3.43 -0.93
CA MET A 27 10.23 -3.48 0.37
C MET A 27 10.05 -4.83 1.06
N ALA A 28 8.94 -5.52 0.81
CA ALA A 28 8.64 -6.83 1.40
C ALA A 28 9.51 -7.94 0.79
N LYS A 29 10.56 -8.35 1.51
CA LYS A 29 11.53 -9.35 1.04
C LYS A 29 10.90 -10.69 0.58
N ALA A 30 9.84 -11.13 1.24
CA ALA A 30 9.16 -12.39 0.92
C ALA A 30 7.94 -12.22 -0.01
N GLY A 31 7.51 -10.98 -0.25
CA GLY A 31 6.18 -10.65 -0.74
C GLY A 31 5.19 -10.31 0.37
N LEU A 32 3.98 -9.93 -0.03
CA LEU A 32 2.85 -9.63 0.85
C LEU A 32 1.63 -10.41 0.36
N THR A 33 0.76 -10.82 1.27
CA THR A 33 -0.61 -11.21 0.87
C THR A 33 -1.40 -9.98 0.41
N GLU A 34 -2.48 -10.20 -0.33
CA GLU A 34 -3.39 -9.11 -0.71
C GLU A 34 -3.99 -8.41 0.52
N VAL A 35 -4.32 -9.19 1.56
CA VAL A 35 -4.87 -8.68 2.83
C VAL A 35 -3.85 -7.84 3.58
N GLU A 36 -2.59 -8.29 3.65
CA GLU A 36 -1.52 -7.50 4.27
C GLU A 36 -1.33 -6.17 3.53
N LEU A 37 -1.33 -6.19 2.20
CA LEU A 37 -1.23 -4.97 1.40
C LEU A 37 -2.42 -4.03 1.64
N GLU A 38 -3.65 -4.55 1.66
CA GLU A 38 -4.86 -3.78 2.00
C GLU A 38 -4.75 -3.12 3.37
N ASP A 39 -4.36 -3.88 4.39
CA ASP A 39 -4.22 -3.38 5.75
C ASP A 39 -3.12 -2.31 5.86
N ILE A 40 -1.96 -2.54 5.24
CA ILE A 40 -0.84 -1.58 5.25
C ILE A 40 -1.25 -0.27 4.56
N LEU A 41 -1.88 -0.35 3.38
CA LEU A 41 -2.37 0.83 2.66
C LEU A 41 -3.48 1.55 3.43
N SER A 42 -4.28 0.82 4.20
CA SER A 42 -5.31 1.39 5.09
C SER A 42 -4.73 2.09 6.32
N LEU A 43 -3.45 1.88 6.64
CA LEU A 43 -2.72 2.62 7.68
C LEU A 43 -1.96 3.82 7.11
N ASP A 44 -1.93 3.99 5.79
CA ASP A 44 -1.14 5.01 5.11
C ASP A 44 -1.97 6.27 4.84
N ASN A 45 -1.72 7.33 5.62
CA ASN A 45 -2.47 8.58 5.50
C ASN A 45 -2.34 9.23 4.12
N ILE A 46 -1.23 9.02 3.40
CA ILE A 46 -1.03 9.55 2.05
C ILE A 46 -1.97 8.85 1.06
N VAL A 47 -2.11 7.53 1.19
CA VAL A 47 -3.01 6.74 0.33
C VAL A 47 -4.46 7.01 0.68
N LEU A 48 -4.78 7.01 1.97
CA LEU A 48 -6.13 7.29 2.45
C LEU A 48 -6.63 8.68 2.04
N GLY A 49 -5.76 9.69 2.04
CA GLY A 49 -6.12 11.05 1.60
C GLY A 49 -6.53 11.13 0.13
N ASP A 50 -5.96 10.28 -0.73
CA ASP A 50 -6.30 10.25 -2.16
C ASP A 50 -7.52 9.37 -2.45
N VAL A 51 -7.70 8.29 -1.69
CA VAL A 51 -8.71 7.26 -1.97
C VAL A 51 -10.02 7.55 -1.25
N ILE A 52 -9.97 8.06 0.00
CA ILE A 52 -11.16 8.25 0.81
C ILE A 52 -11.62 9.71 0.71
N VAL A 53 -12.77 9.89 0.05
CA VAL A 53 -13.50 11.16 0.10
C VAL A 53 -14.06 11.37 1.52
N ALA A 54 -13.95 12.58 2.06
CA ALA A 54 -14.38 12.94 3.42
C ALA A 54 -15.81 12.47 3.78
N THR A 55 -16.71 12.36 2.80
CA THR A 55 -18.09 11.89 2.97
C THR A 55 -18.21 10.39 3.29
N TYR A 56 -17.16 9.59 3.03
CA TYR A 56 -17.15 8.13 3.21
C TYR A 56 -16.25 7.64 4.35
N LEU A 57 -15.91 8.52 5.30
CA LEU A 57 -15.13 8.17 6.50
C LEU A 57 -15.94 7.23 7.42
N LYS A 58 -15.89 5.92 7.17
CA LYS A 58 -16.35 4.88 8.11
C LYS A 58 -15.16 4.42 8.95
N ASN A 59 -15.34 4.31 10.27
CA ASN A 59 -14.30 3.82 11.18
C ASN A 59 -14.48 2.29 11.37
N PRO A 60 -13.47 1.45 11.15
CA PRO A 60 -12.11 1.76 10.71
C PRO A 60 -12.03 2.18 9.24
N LEU A 61 -11.17 3.15 8.94
CA LEU A 61 -10.83 3.52 7.57
C LEU A 61 -10.15 2.33 6.90
N ARG A 62 -10.62 1.97 5.70
CA ARG A 62 -10.08 0.85 4.93
C ARG A 62 -10.06 1.17 3.45
N ILE A 63 -8.99 0.72 2.80
CA ILE A 63 -8.92 0.57 1.36
C ILE A 63 -9.86 -0.58 0.96
N SER A 64 -10.66 -0.37 -0.09
CA SER A 64 -11.50 -1.46 -0.59
C SER A 64 -10.63 -2.54 -1.22
N TYR A 65 -10.94 -3.80 -0.95
CA TYR A 65 -10.34 -4.97 -1.60
C TYR A 65 -10.28 -4.81 -3.14
N ASP A 66 -11.30 -4.20 -3.76
CA ASP A 66 -11.36 -3.97 -5.21
C ASP A 66 -10.15 -3.20 -5.77
N LEU A 67 -9.54 -2.31 -4.98
CA LEU A 67 -8.39 -1.53 -5.42
C LEU A 67 -7.13 -2.40 -5.53
N VAL A 68 -6.90 -3.27 -4.54
CA VAL A 68 -5.78 -4.23 -4.55
C VAL A 68 -6.00 -5.27 -5.64
N ALA A 69 -7.23 -5.77 -5.80
CA ALA A 69 -7.58 -6.71 -6.86
C ALA A 69 -7.33 -6.11 -8.26
N ARG A 70 -7.75 -4.85 -8.49
CA ARG A 70 -7.46 -4.14 -9.75
C ARG A 70 -5.97 -3.92 -9.98
N LEU A 71 -5.21 -3.57 -8.94
CA LEU A 71 -3.76 -3.44 -9.06
C LEU A 71 -3.12 -4.74 -9.54
N LYS A 72 -3.54 -5.87 -8.96
CA LYS A 72 -3.07 -7.19 -9.34
C LYS A 72 -3.46 -7.55 -10.78
N GLU A 73 -4.68 -7.23 -11.20
CA GLU A 73 -5.15 -7.46 -12.57
C GLU A 73 -4.35 -6.63 -13.59
N GLU A 74 -4.10 -5.34 -13.32
CA GLU A 74 -3.29 -4.48 -14.20
C GLU A 74 -1.83 -4.94 -14.32
N LEU A 75 -1.34 -5.67 -13.32
CA LEU A 75 0.02 -6.18 -13.23
C LEU A 75 0.08 -7.71 -13.39
N ASP A 76 -0.92 -8.30 -14.03
CA ASP A 76 -0.93 -9.73 -14.32
C ASP A 76 0.32 -10.12 -15.14
N GLY A 77 0.96 -11.22 -14.75
CA GLY A 77 2.25 -11.66 -15.30
C GLY A 77 3.48 -10.84 -14.83
N TYR A 78 3.31 -9.69 -14.18
CA TYR A 78 4.39 -8.91 -13.56
C TYR A 78 4.48 -9.15 -12.05
N LEU A 79 3.32 -9.27 -11.42
CA LEU A 79 3.16 -9.80 -10.08
C LEU A 79 2.64 -11.24 -10.19
N VAL A 80 3.23 -12.13 -9.42
CA VAL A 80 2.88 -13.55 -9.40
C VAL A 80 2.60 -14.01 -7.98
N GLU A 81 1.80 -15.05 -7.89
CA GLU A 81 1.52 -15.72 -6.62
C GLU A 81 2.60 -16.73 -6.27
N ARG A 82 3.04 -16.71 -5.02
CA ARG A 82 3.99 -17.66 -4.45
C ARG A 82 3.43 -18.26 -3.17
N GLN A 83 3.31 -19.58 -3.14
CA GLN A 83 2.94 -20.31 -1.93
C GLN A 83 4.12 -20.41 -0.96
N VAL A 84 3.91 -19.95 0.28
CA VAL A 84 4.86 -20.07 1.39
C VAL A 84 4.10 -20.50 2.63
N ARG A 85 4.35 -21.72 3.13
CA ARG A 85 3.73 -22.24 4.38
C ARG A 85 2.20 -22.08 4.42
N ASN A 86 1.51 -22.43 3.33
CA ASN A 86 0.05 -22.31 3.13
C ASN A 86 -0.49 -20.88 3.03
N VAL A 87 0.39 -19.90 2.78
CA VAL A 87 0.01 -18.51 2.53
C VAL A 87 0.41 -18.14 1.11
N THR A 88 -0.51 -17.50 0.38
CA THR A 88 -0.26 -16.96 -0.97
C THR A 88 0.31 -15.56 -0.88
N LEU A 89 1.56 -15.39 -1.29
CA LEU A 89 2.23 -14.09 -1.35
C LEU A 89 2.26 -13.56 -2.78
N MET A 90 1.97 -12.28 -2.94
CA MET A 90 2.20 -11.54 -4.17
C MET A 90 3.66 -11.07 -4.20
N VAL A 91 4.37 -11.46 -5.26
CA VAL A 91 5.80 -11.15 -5.46
C VAL A 91 6.05 -10.72 -6.90
N TRP A 92 7.14 -9.99 -7.13
CA TRP A 92 7.61 -9.70 -8.48
C TRP A 92 7.97 -10.99 -9.23
N ALA A 93 7.52 -11.12 -10.47
CA ALA A 93 7.74 -12.30 -11.32
C ALA A 93 9.22 -12.60 -11.55
N ASN A 94 10.07 -11.56 -11.56
CA ASN A 94 11.50 -11.70 -11.73
C ASN A 94 12.27 -10.54 -11.08
N ARG A 95 13.59 -10.74 -10.93
CA ARG A 95 14.49 -9.76 -10.32
C ARG A 95 14.57 -8.44 -11.09
N HIS A 96 14.41 -8.46 -12.41
CA HIS A 96 14.49 -7.26 -13.22
C HIS A 96 13.35 -6.28 -12.91
N LEU A 97 12.12 -6.80 -12.79
CA LEU A 97 10.96 -6.02 -12.36
C LEU A 97 11.16 -5.40 -10.98
N HIS A 98 11.64 -6.20 -10.02
CA HIS A 98 11.94 -5.72 -8.67
C HIS A 98 12.97 -4.57 -8.67
N LEU A 99 14.04 -4.67 -9.47
CA LEU A 99 15.07 -3.62 -9.56
C LEU A 99 14.52 -2.33 -10.18
N ILE A 100 13.65 -2.44 -11.18
CA ILE A 100 12.98 -1.27 -11.78
C ILE A 100 12.04 -0.63 -10.76
N ALA A 101 11.21 -1.44 -10.09
CA ALA A 101 10.31 -0.95 -9.05
C ALA A 101 11.08 -0.28 -7.89
N GLN A 102 12.22 -0.84 -7.48
CA GLN A 102 13.10 -0.22 -6.48
C GLN A 102 13.58 1.16 -6.92
N LYS A 103 14.02 1.29 -8.18
CA LYS A 103 14.48 2.57 -8.73
C LYS A 103 13.36 3.61 -8.79
N LEU A 104 12.14 3.21 -9.11
CA LEU A 104 11.00 4.13 -9.29
C LEU A 104 10.36 4.52 -7.95
N TYR A 105 10.08 3.54 -7.09
CA TYR A 105 9.25 3.70 -5.90
C TYR A 105 10.05 3.91 -4.61
N LEU A 106 11.34 3.56 -4.59
CA LEU A 106 12.19 3.65 -3.40
C LEU A 106 13.36 4.64 -3.58
N SER A 107 13.13 5.72 -4.34
CA SER A 107 14.16 6.73 -4.65
C SER A 107 14.17 7.92 -3.71
N ASN A 108 13.04 8.26 -3.09
CA ASN A 108 12.93 9.33 -2.10
C ASN A 108 13.13 8.78 -0.69
N GLU A 109 14.14 9.29 0.03
CA GLU A 109 14.51 8.78 1.37
C GLU A 109 13.40 8.99 2.41
N GLU A 110 12.68 10.11 2.35
CA GLU A 110 11.58 10.40 3.28
C GLU A 110 10.41 9.42 3.07
N ASP A 111 9.99 9.22 1.81
CA ASP A 111 8.94 8.25 1.48
C ASP A 111 9.34 6.83 1.89
N VAL A 112 10.57 6.44 1.61
CA VAL A 112 11.11 5.13 1.99
C VAL A 112 11.11 4.95 3.50
N HIS A 113 11.55 5.96 4.26
CA HIS A 113 11.53 5.91 5.72
C HIS A 113 10.11 5.79 6.28
N GLN A 114 9.16 6.57 5.74
CA GLN A 114 7.75 6.49 6.13
C GLN A 114 7.15 5.12 5.83
N MET A 115 7.35 4.59 4.62
CA MET A 115 6.86 3.25 4.24
C MET A 115 7.50 2.17 5.11
N HIS A 116 8.82 2.24 5.38
CA HIS A 116 9.50 1.24 6.20
C HIS A 116 8.97 1.25 7.63
N SER A 117 8.77 2.43 8.20
CA SER A 117 8.22 2.59 9.53
C SER A 117 6.81 2.01 9.61
N LEU A 118 5.94 2.30 8.63
CA LEU A 118 4.59 1.77 8.60
C LEU A 118 4.55 0.24 8.46
N LEU A 119 5.38 -0.30 7.57
CA LEU A 119 5.50 -1.74 7.36
C LEU A 119 5.95 -2.44 8.65
N ALA A 120 6.93 -1.86 9.36
CA ALA A 120 7.39 -2.37 10.65
C ALA A 120 6.30 -2.31 11.72
N GLU A 121 5.60 -1.18 11.85
CA GLU A 121 4.47 -1.02 12.77
C GLU A 121 3.36 -2.05 12.52
N TYR A 122 3.04 -2.32 11.25
CA TYR A 122 2.05 -3.33 10.87
C TYR A 122 2.44 -4.72 11.38
N PHE A 123 3.66 -5.19 11.04
CA PHE A 123 4.11 -6.53 11.44
C PHE A 123 4.41 -6.67 12.94
N LEU A 124 4.71 -5.57 13.63
CA LEU A 124 4.80 -5.53 15.09
C LEU A 124 3.43 -5.46 15.77
N GLY A 125 2.34 -5.34 15.00
CA GLY A 125 0.98 -5.26 15.53
C GLY A 125 0.70 -3.97 16.31
N ALA A 126 1.40 -2.87 16.00
CA ALA A 126 1.29 -1.60 16.73
C ALA A 126 -0.14 -1.04 16.75
N TRP A 127 -0.94 -1.37 15.73
CA TRP A 127 -2.33 -0.95 15.53
C TRP A 127 -3.33 -2.12 15.63
N SER A 128 -2.94 -3.19 16.33
CA SER A 128 -3.79 -4.36 16.59
C SER A 128 -4.48 -4.27 17.96
N GLY A 129 -5.36 -5.24 18.29
CA GLY A 129 -5.98 -5.34 19.62
C GLY A 129 -6.92 -4.16 19.97
N GLY A 130 -7.51 -3.52 18.96
CA GLY A 130 -8.40 -2.36 19.15
C GLY A 130 -7.70 -1.01 19.21
N ARG A 131 -6.36 -0.97 19.17
CA ARG A 131 -5.61 0.29 19.07
C ARG A 131 -5.77 0.89 17.68
N LYS A 132 -6.19 2.16 17.61
CA LYS A 132 -6.44 2.85 16.34
C LYS A 132 -5.28 3.78 16.00
N LYS A 133 -4.90 3.81 14.72
CA LYS A 133 -4.01 4.85 14.18
C LYS A 133 -4.81 6.12 13.92
N ILE A 134 -4.27 7.28 14.30
CA ILE A 134 -4.90 8.57 14.03
C ILE A 134 -4.67 8.91 12.56
N PHE A 135 -5.77 9.12 11.83
CA PHE A 135 -5.74 9.60 10.46
C PHE A 135 -5.59 11.13 10.46
N THR A 136 -4.61 11.63 9.70
CA THR A 136 -4.37 13.06 9.51
C THR A 136 -4.52 13.38 8.02
N TYR A 137 -5.48 14.24 7.67
CA TYR A 137 -5.63 14.76 6.32
C TYR A 137 -5.10 16.19 6.28
N ASP A 138 -3.99 16.42 5.59
CA ASP A 138 -3.43 17.77 5.41
C ASP A 138 -4.31 18.58 4.47
N ASN A 139 -5.31 19.23 5.07
CA ASN A 139 -5.88 20.53 4.71
C ASN A 139 -6.94 21.02 5.72
N ASN A 140 -7.14 20.34 6.84
CA ASN A 140 -7.60 20.91 8.10
C ASN A 140 -7.55 19.83 9.17
N HIS A 141 -6.93 20.16 10.30
CA HIS A 141 -6.94 19.35 11.52
C HIS A 141 -8.35 18.79 11.80
N PHE A 142 -8.58 17.50 11.57
CA PHE A 142 -9.55 16.77 12.37
C PHE A 142 -8.86 16.44 13.69
N THR A 143 -8.94 17.38 14.62
CA THR A 143 -8.73 17.08 16.04
C THR A 143 -9.64 15.91 16.39
N SER A 144 -9.02 14.87 16.94
CA SER A 144 -9.63 13.75 17.66
C SER A 144 -11.10 13.97 18.02
N LEU A 145 -12.02 13.52 17.18
CA LEU A 145 -13.36 13.22 17.66
C LEU A 145 -13.22 11.94 18.50
N ASN A 146 -13.20 12.14 19.81
CA ASN A 146 -13.59 11.11 20.78
C ASN A 146 -14.97 10.60 20.35
N ILE A 147 -14.98 9.45 19.68
CA ILE A 147 -16.21 8.69 19.50
C ILE A 147 -16.31 7.83 20.75
N SER A 148 -17.07 8.35 21.70
CA SER A 148 -17.60 7.66 22.88
C SER A 148 -18.30 6.35 22.50
#